data_AF-A0A2E5ANH6-F1
#
_entry.id   AF-A0A2E5ANH6-F1
#
_cell.length_a   1.000
_cell.length_b   1.000
_cell.length_c   1.000
_cell.angle_alpha   90.00
_cell.angle_beta   90.00
_cell.angle_gamma   90.00
#
_symmetry.space_group_name_H-M   'P 1'
#
loop_
_entity.id
_entity.type
_entity.pdbx_description
1 polymer ?
#
loop_
_entity_poly.entity_id
_entity_poly.type
_entity_poly.pdbx_seq_one_letter_code
_entity_poly.pdbx_strand_id
1 'polypeptide(L)'
;MRITEILEGTRCWKGYTKKGMKTMFGKRVPNCVKKEHVDFCVNCHGLVLHESLNEDLKKWFKDKWVRMGPGGKIRGSCGGKSKGEGKPKCLPRSKAYALGKKGRASAARRKRKKDPNPDRRGKAINVATKKKK
;
A
#
# COMPACT_ATOMS: atom_id res chain seq x y z
N MET A 1 -25.77 35.17 30.93
CA MET A 1 -24.42 34.63 30.68
C MET A 1 -24.39 34.07 29.26
N ARG A 2 -23.50 34.60 28.40
CA ARG A 2 -23.47 34.23 26.97
C ARG A 2 -22.86 32.84 26.84
N ILE A 3 -23.56 31.91 26.18
CA ILE A 3 -23.15 30.50 25.95
C ILE A 3 -21.76 30.40 25.29
N THR A 4 -21.30 31.47 24.64
CA THR A 4 -19.99 31.58 23.99
C THR A 4 -18.80 31.49 24.95
N GLU A 5 -18.94 31.90 26.22
CA GLU A 5 -17.81 31.94 27.17
C GLU A 5 -17.42 30.55 27.73
N ILE A 6 -18.29 29.54 27.62
CA ILE A 6 -18.00 28.16 28.10
C ILE A 6 -17.12 27.37 27.10
N LEU A 7 -16.98 27.86 25.87
CA LEU A 7 -16.27 27.15 24.78
C LEU A 7 -14.79 27.51 24.63
N GLU A 8 -14.32 28.61 25.25
CA GLU A 8 -12.98 29.16 25.00
C GLU A 8 -11.82 28.48 25.77
N GLY A 9 -12.11 27.48 26.63
CA GLY A 9 -11.07 26.74 27.37
C GLY A 9 -11.15 25.21 27.23
N THR A 10 -12.14 24.69 26.50
CA THR A 10 -12.49 23.26 26.49
C THR A 10 -12.06 22.51 25.23
N ARG A 11 -11.61 23.25 24.20
CA ARG A 11 -11.25 22.71 22.88
C ARG A 11 -9.74 22.64 22.70
N CYS A 12 -9.26 21.54 22.11
CA CYS A 12 -7.87 21.42 21.69
C CYS A 12 -7.61 22.26 20.43
N TRP A 13 -6.36 22.69 20.24
CA TRP A 13 -5.92 23.35 19.01
C TRP A 13 -6.14 22.49 17.77
N LYS A 14 -6.25 23.13 16.60
CA LYS A 14 -6.39 22.44 15.31
C LYS A 14 -5.20 21.48 15.13
N GLY A 15 -5.49 20.19 14.87
CA GLY A 15 -4.48 19.13 14.77
C GLY A 15 -4.21 18.34 16.05
N TYR A 16 -4.86 18.69 17.16
CA TYR A 16 -4.81 17.94 18.42
C TYR A 16 -6.16 17.29 18.74
N THR A 17 -6.15 16.18 19.47
CA THR A 17 -7.34 15.48 19.94
C THR A 17 -7.36 15.39 21.46
N LYS A 18 -8.55 15.53 22.06
CA LYS A 18 -8.74 15.48 23.50
C LYS A 18 -8.77 14.01 23.95
N LYS A 19 -7.79 13.60 24.75
CA LYS A 19 -7.72 12.25 25.36
C LYS A 19 -8.25 12.21 26.80
N GLY A 20 -8.58 13.36 27.38
CA GLY A 20 -9.09 13.46 28.75
C GLY A 20 -8.96 14.87 29.31
N MET A 21 -8.91 14.99 30.63
CA MET A 21 -8.58 16.22 31.36
C MET A 21 -7.29 15.99 32.15
N LYS A 22 -6.48 17.04 32.33
CA LYS A 22 -5.26 17.05 33.16
C LYS A 22 -5.24 18.29 34.04
N THR A 23 -4.51 18.24 35.15
CA THR A 23 -4.33 19.42 36.02
C THR A 23 -2.99 20.07 35.69
N MET A 24 -3.00 21.36 35.39
CA MET A 24 -1.82 22.18 35.12
C MET A 24 -1.95 23.47 35.93
N PHE A 25 -0.92 23.83 36.72
CA PHE A 25 -0.92 25.08 37.51
C PHE A 25 -2.19 25.28 38.36
N GLY A 26 -2.67 24.21 39.01
CA GLY A 26 -3.89 24.23 39.83
C GLY A 26 -5.21 24.34 39.04
N LYS A 27 -5.16 24.44 37.72
CA LYS A 27 -6.34 24.52 36.83
C LYS A 27 -6.54 23.23 36.05
N ARG A 28 -7.79 22.81 35.86
CA ARG A 28 -8.15 21.60 35.10
C ARG A 28 -8.32 21.95 33.63
N VAL A 29 -7.42 21.43 32.78
CA VAL A 29 -7.36 21.72 31.34
C VAL A 29 -7.53 20.44 30.52
N PRO A 30 -8.03 20.49 29.27
CA PRO A 30 -8.10 19.30 28.41
C PRO A 30 -6.71 18.74 28.10
N ASN A 31 -6.58 17.41 28.15
CA ASN A 31 -5.38 16.71 27.72
C ASN A 31 -5.40 16.56 26.19
N CYS A 32 -4.70 17.45 25.49
CA CYS A 32 -4.64 17.51 24.04
C CYS A 32 -3.35 16.84 23.54
N VAL A 33 -3.49 15.75 22.79
CA VAL A 33 -2.35 15.05 22.14
C VAL A 33 -2.38 15.32 20.63
N LYS A 34 -1.21 15.36 19.98
CA LYS A 34 -1.14 15.51 18.52
C LYS A 34 -1.90 14.36 17.87
N LYS A 35 -2.70 14.66 16.83
CA LYS A 35 -3.23 13.62 15.95
C LYS A 35 -2.03 12.97 15.24
N GLU A 36 -1.79 11.70 15.50
CA GLU A 36 -0.67 10.99 14.90
C GLU A 36 -0.84 10.88 13.38
N HIS A 37 0.25 11.14 12.65
CA HIS A 37 0.43 11.05 11.19
C HIS A 37 -0.39 12.00 10.31
N VAL A 38 0.16 13.20 10.11
CA VAL A 38 -0.19 14.08 8.97
C VAL A 38 0.71 13.68 7.80
N ASP A 39 0.13 13.16 6.71
CA ASP A 39 0.87 12.83 5.49
C ASP A 39 0.81 14.01 4.50
N PHE A 40 1.91 14.25 3.78
CA PHE A 40 2.02 15.30 2.75
C PHE A 40 1.53 14.76 1.40
N CYS A 41 0.51 15.39 0.81
CA CYS A 41 0.02 15.02 -0.51
C CYS A 41 0.89 15.60 -1.62
N VAL A 42 1.69 14.74 -2.26
CA VAL A 42 2.63 15.12 -3.33
C VAL A 42 1.96 15.80 -4.52
N ASN A 43 0.71 15.42 -4.85
CA ASN A 43 0.00 15.95 -6.03
C ASN A 43 -0.93 17.12 -5.71
N CYS A 44 -1.17 17.43 -4.43
CA CYS A 44 -2.11 18.47 -4.03
C CYS A 44 -1.52 19.54 -3.10
N HIS A 45 -0.19 19.54 -2.91
CA HIS A 45 0.57 20.57 -2.17
C HIS A 45 -0.11 20.97 -0.85
N GLY A 46 -0.70 19.99 -0.16
CA GLY A 46 -1.54 20.19 1.02
C GLY A 46 -1.38 19.07 2.05
N LEU A 47 -1.70 19.41 3.30
CA LEU A 47 -1.71 18.46 4.43
C LEU A 47 -3.03 17.68 4.38
N VAL A 48 -2.95 16.36 4.23
CA VAL A 48 -4.12 15.49 4.11
C VAL A 48 -4.18 14.53 5.30
N LEU A 49 -5.37 14.38 5.90
CA LEU A 49 -5.64 13.35 6.90
C LEU A 49 -5.66 11.98 6.22
N HIS A 50 -5.04 10.97 6.86
CA HIS A 50 -4.77 9.64 6.28
C HIS A 50 -5.99 8.97 5.60
N GLU A 51 -7.23 9.28 6.00
CA GLU A 51 -8.45 8.75 5.38
C GLU A 51 -8.60 9.06 3.89
N SER A 52 -7.90 10.06 3.35
CA SER A 52 -8.02 10.47 1.94
C SER A 52 -6.87 10.01 1.03
N LEU A 53 -5.84 9.33 1.55
CA LEU A 53 -4.79 8.76 0.71
C LEU A 53 -5.20 7.35 0.26
N ASN A 54 -5.50 7.20 -1.02
CA ASN A 54 -5.78 5.92 -1.68
C ASN A 54 -4.70 4.89 -1.28
N GLU A 55 -5.03 4.02 -0.32
CA GLU A 55 -4.11 3.10 0.36
C GLU A 55 -3.47 2.06 -0.57
N ASP A 56 -3.81 2.07 -1.86
CA ASP A 56 -3.38 1.11 -2.86
C ASP A 56 -1.87 1.02 -3.00
N LEU A 57 -1.13 2.14 -2.91
CA LEU A 57 0.34 2.09 -3.05
C LEU A 57 1.01 1.55 -1.79
N LYS A 58 0.62 2.01 -0.60
CA LYS A 58 1.12 1.47 0.68
C LYS A 58 0.80 -0.01 0.80
N LYS A 59 -0.42 -0.42 0.42
CA LYS A 59 -0.85 -1.83 0.37
C LYS A 59 -0.05 -2.63 -0.64
N TRP A 60 0.19 -2.08 -1.84
CA TRP A 60 1.00 -2.71 -2.88
C TRP A 60 2.44 -2.98 -2.42
N PHE A 61 3.03 -2.05 -1.66
CA PHE A 61 4.36 -2.21 -1.06
C PHE A 61 4.39 -3.23 0.09
N LYS A 62 3.33 -3.28 0.91
CA LYS A 62 3.19 -4.24 2.01
C LYS A 62 2.84 -5.67 1.55
N ASP A 63 2.27 -5.81 0.36
CA ASP A 63 1.90 -7.11 -0.19
C ASP A 63 3.12 -8.02 -0.39
N LYS A 64 2.98 -9.31 -0.03
CA LYS A 64 4.04 -10.29 -0.29
C LYS A 64 4.04 -10.67 -1.78
N TRP A 65 5.06 -10.26 -2.53
CA TRP A 65 5.17 -10.57 -3.95
C TRP A 65 5.78 -11.95 -4.19
N VAL A 66 5.13 -12.76 -5.02
CA VAL A 66 5.58 -14.11 -5.36
C VAL A 66 5.83 -14.26 -6.86
N ARG A 67 6.78 -15.13 -7.22
CA ARG A 67 7.12 -15.46 -8.61
C ARG A 67 6.53 -16.80 -9.04
N MET A 68 6.02 -16.85 -10.27
CA MET A 68 5.36 -18.02 -10.85
C MET A 68 6.00 -18.38 -12.19
N GLY A 69 6.19 -19.68 -12.40
CA GLY A 69 6.67 -20.22 -13.68
C GLY A 69 5.56 -20.67 -14.63
N PRO A 70 5.89 -21.14 -15.85
CA PRO A 70 4.93 -21.63 -16.85
C PRO A 70 4.11 -22.84 -16.42
N GLY A 71 4.57 -23.57 -15.40
CA GLY A 71 3.84 -24.68 -14.78
C GLY A 71 2.84 -24.25 -13.70
N GLY A 72 2.72 -22.94 -13.43
CA GLY A 72 1.76 -22.39 -12.46
C GLY A 72 2.14 -22.62 -10.99
N LYS A 73 3.28 -23.25 -10.70
CA LYS A 73 3.84 -23.36 -9.35
C LYS A 73 4.41 -22.02 -8.88
N ILE A 74 4.17 -21.66 -7.62
CA ILE A 74 4.84 -20.53 -6.96
C ILE A 74 6.22 -21.01 -6.52
N ARG A 75 7.27 -20.32 -6.95
CA ARG A 75 8.67 -20.72 -6.73
C ARG A 75 9.36 -19.94 -5.60
N GLY A 76 8.71 -18.94 -5.03
CA GLY A 76 9.24 -18.11 -3.95
C GLY A 76 8.90 -16.65 -4.12
N SER A 77 9.67 -15.79 -3.45
CA SER A 77 9.57 -14.32 -3.52
C SER A 77 9.79 -13.77 -4.94
N CYS A 78 9.18 -12.65 -5.28
CA CYS A 78 9.52 -11.95 -6.51
C CYS A 78 10.95 -11.36 -6.43
N GLY A 79 11.69 -11.35 -7.54
CA GLY A 79 13.04 -10.77 -7.64
C GLY A 79 14.18 -11.79 -7.58
N GLY A 80 14.06 -12.86 -6.78
CA GLY A 80 15.11 -13.87 -6.63
C GLY A 80 15.02 -15.03 -7.63
N LYS A 81 15.17 -14.79 -8.95
CA LYS A 81 15.21 -15.92 -9.92
C LYS A 81 16.41 -16.81 -9.65
N SER A 82 16.27 -18.13 -9.81
CA SER A 82 17.44 -19.03 -9.79
C SER A 82 18.20 -18.98 -11.12
N LYS A 83 19.48 -19.37 -11.11
CA LYS A 83 20.28 -19.51 -12.35
C LYS A 83 19.59 -20.53 -13.27
N GLY A 84 19.40 -20.17 -14.55
CA GLY A 84 18.63 -20.96 -15.52
C GLY A 84 17.09 -20.81 -15.45
N GLU A 85 16.55 -20.04 -14.50
CA GLU A 85 15.12 -19.74 -14.48
C GLU A 85 14.76 -18.69 -15.56
N GLY A 86 14.02 -19.11 -16.58
CA GLY A 86 13.46 -18.18 -17.57
C GLY A 86 12.50 -17.15 -16.93
N LYS A 87 12.23 -16.03 -17.61
CA LYS A 87 11.49 -14.86 -17.06
C LYS A 87 10.21 -15.29 -16.31
N PRO A 88 10.14 -15.11 -14.97
CA PRO A 88 8.94 -15.42 -14.21
C PRO A 88 7.93 -14.28 -14.29
N LYS A 89 6.67 -14.58 -13.98
CA LYS A 89 5.64 -13.54 -13.74
C LYS A 89 5.51 -13.35 -12.23
N CYS A 90 5.57 -12.09 -11.78
CA CYS A 90 5.33 -11.74 -10.39
C CYS A 90 3.92 -11.21 -10.16
N LEU A 91 3.34 -11.55 -9.01
CA LEU A 91 2.05 -11.07 -8.52
C LEU A 91 2.05 -11.02 -6.99
N PRO A 92 1.18 -10.21 -6.36
CA PRO A 92 0.89 -10.33 -4.93
C PRO A 92 0.41 -11.74 -4.60
N ARG A 93 0.86 -12.27 -3.47
CA ARG A 93 0.58 -13.63 -2.98
C ARG A 93 -0.91 -13.95 -3.06
N SER A 94 -1.75 -13.08 -2.51
CA SER A 94 -3.21 -13.23 -2.51
C SER A 94 -3.79 -13.33 -3.93
N LYS A 95 -3.34 -12.47 -4.85
CA LYS A 95 -3.76 -12.51 -6.27
C LYS A 95 -3.27 -13.77 -6.99
N ALA A 96 -2.08 -14.26 -6.66
CA ALA A 96 -1.54 -15.48 -7.25
C ALA A 96 -2.36 -16.71 -6.84
N TYR A 97 -2.78 -16.81 -5.58
CA TYR A 97 -3.66 -17.89 -5.12
C TYR A 97 -5.04 -17.83 -5.75
N ALA A 98 -5.65 -16.63 -5.82
CA ALA A 98 -6.96 -16.43 -6.43
C ALA A 98 -7.03 -16.83 -7.92
N LEU A 99 -5.92 -16.75 -8.67
CA LEU A 99 -5.87 -17.16 -10.08
C LEU A 99 -5.88 -18.69 -10.31
N GLY A 100 -5.56 -19.48 -9.28
CA GLY A 100 -5.38 -20.93 -9.42
C GLY A 100 -4.16 -21.33 -10.26
N LYS A 101 -3.86 -22.63 -10.36
CA LYS A 101 -2.65 -23.13 -11.06
C LYS A 101 -2.67 -22.82 -12.56
N LYS A 102 -3.81 -23.03 -13.23
CA LYS A 102 -3.97 -22.79 -14.68
C LYS A 102 -3.84 -21.30 -15.03
N GLY A 103 -4.44 -20.41 -14.24
CA GLY A 103 -4.34 -18.96 -14.45
C GLY A 103 -2.92 -18.44 -14.30
N ARG A 104 -2.20 -18.90 -13.26
CA ARG A 104 -0.79 -18.58 -13.05
C ARG A 104 0.10 -19.05 -14.20
N ALA A 105 -0.09 -20.30 -14.65
CA ALA A 105 0.64 -20.87 -15.79
C ALA A 105 0.44 -20.04 -17.06
N SER A 106 -0.82 -19.70 -17.38
CA SER A 106 -1.17 -18.87 -18.54
C SER A 106 -0.52 -17.48 -18.49
N ALA A 107 -0.56 -16.82 -17.33
CA ALA A 107 0.06 -15.50 -17.14
C ALA A 107 1.59 -15.55 -17.31
N ALA A 108 2.26 -16.57 -16.76
CA ALA A 108 3.70 -16.75 -16.91
C ALA A 108 4.10 -17.07 -18.36
N ARG A 109 3.34 -17.93 -19.05
CA ARG A 109 3.55 -18.23 -20.48
C ARG A 109 3.41 -16.98 -21.34
N ARG A 110 2.38 -16.15 -21.08
CA ARG A 110 2.18 -14.88 -21.79
C ARG A 110 3.36 -13.93 -21.60
N LYS A 111 3.90 -13.84 -20.38
CA LYS A 111 5.09 -13.02 -20.11
C LYS A 111 6.30 -13.52 -20.90
N ARG A 112 6.56 -14.83 -20.90
CA ARG A 112 7.67 -15.41 -21.68
C ARG A 112 7.49 -15.27 -23.20
N LYS A 113 6.26 -15.34 -23.71
CA LYS A 113 6.00 -15.11 -25.14
C LYS A 113 6.34 -13.68 -25.57
N LYS A 114 6.12 -12.69 -24.69
CA LYS A 114 6.40 -11.27 -24.97
C LYS A 114 7.80 -10.83 -24.55
N ASP A 115 8.41 -11.52 -23.60
CA ASP A 115 9.73 -11.21 -23.03
C ASP A 115 10.50 -12.54 -22.86
N PRO A 116 10.96 -13.14 -23.97
CA PRO A 116 11.59 -14.47 -23.94
C PRO A 116 13.01 -14.43 -23.36
N ASN A 117 13.75 -13.34 -23.62
CA ASN A 117 15.10 -13.17 -23.09
C ASN A 117 15.03 -12.77 -21.60
N PRO A 118 15.47 -13.65 -20.67
CA PRO A 118 15.40 -13.37 -19.24
C PRO A 118 16.31 -12.21 -18.80
N ASP A 119 17.40 -11.97 -19.55
CA ASP A 119 18.46 -11.01 -19.26
C ASP A 119 18.35 -9.74 -20.11
N ARG A 120 17.20 -9.54 -20.77
CA ARG A 120 16.87 -8.33 -21.52
C ARG A 120 16.97 -7.09 -20.63
N ARG A 121 17.69 -6.08 -21.10
CA ARG A 121 17.82 -4.75 -20.48
C ARG A 121 16.78 -3.78 -21.06
N GLY A 122 16.52 -2.69 -20.35
CA GLY A 122 15.59 -1.62 -20.78
C GLY A 122 14.19 -1.70 -20.13
N LYS A 123 13.26 -0.90 -20.67
CA LYS A 123 11.91 -0.71 -20.09
C LYS A 123 11.19 -2.05 -19.88
N ALA A 124 10.43 -2.15 -18.79
CA ALA A 124 9.68 -3.37 -18.44
C ALA A 124 8.53 -3.62 -19.43
N ILE A 125 8.49 -4.82 -20.03
CA ILE A 125 7.36 -5.25 -20.88
C ILE A 125 6.23 -5.76 -19.98
N ASN A 126 5.24 -4.92 -19.74
CA ASN A 126 4.08 -5.28 -18.94
C ASN A 126 3.08 -6.10 -19.76
N VAL A 127 2.67 -7.26 -19.24
CA VAL A 127 1.63 -8.10 -19.85
C VAL A 127 0.48 -8.28 -18.88
N ALA A 128 -0.75 -8.28 -19.42
CA ALA A 128 -1.96 -8.55 -18.65
C ALA A 128 -1.87 -9.90 -17.94
N THR A 129 -2.38 -9.96 -16.71
CA THR A 129 -2.37 -11.17 -15.89
C THR A 129 -3.51 -12.11 -16.28
N LYS A 130 -4.74 -11.57 -16.37
CA LYS A 130 -5.90 -12.30 -16.89
C LYS A 130 -5.89 -12.28 -18.43
N LYS A 131 -6.45 -13.32 -19.06
CA LYS A 131 -6.72 -13.29 -20.50
C LYS A 131 -7.85 -12.26 -20.72
N LYS A 132 -7.74 -11.40 -21.73
CA LYS A 132 -8.89 -10.62 -22.18
C LYS A 132 -9.93 -11.63 -22.70
N LYS A 133 -11.16 -11.56 -22.19
CA LYS A 133 -12.28 -12.29 -22.80
C LYS A 133 -12.51 -11.73 -24.18
#